data_AF-A0A942F685-F1
#
_entry.id   AF-A0A942F685-F1
#
_cell.length_a   1.000
_cell.length_b   1.000
_cell.length_c   1.000
_cell.angle_alpha   90.00
_cell.angle_beta   90.00
_cell.angle_gamma   90.00
#
_symmetry.space_group_name_H-M   'P 1'
#
loop_
_entity.id
_entity.type
_entity.pdbx_description
1 polymer ?
#
loop_
_entity_poly.entity_id
_entity_poly.type
_entity_poly.pdbx_seq_one_letter_code
_entity_poly.pdbx_strand_id
1 'polypeptide(L)'
;MKMWKLTGMAALAILTITGVQSCKKSADANMDAENITSAQDFATSETEFAGAFDISDDINQSDGKIKKGASTILPSGAVFTWIDTSFIDGDGIEYSVDFGPLKTTTPKGLLCGDGKYRAGILHVTVSARYLNIGTVVAVTAADADKYYSGDGVNMFQLQGTMAITRTGAEEITVVIQNGKVTDMNNLTATFQGTKVIKRIAGGSTPGILGDQYEVTGSGSGVNREGDNYTWQITTPLLKRIEAGCARTFVKGIIEIKNISANRSLKVDFDPFGNGACDRTAKAIIGTREIIFTVR
;
A
#
# COMPACT_ATOMS: atom_id res chain seq x y z
N MET A 1 12.80 -84.01 63.49
CA MET A 1 13.36 -84.01 62.12
C MET A 1 12.23 -83.90 61.12
N LYS A 2 12.38 -83.03 60.12
CA LYS A 2 11.46 -82.73 58.98
C LYS A 2 10.14 -82.03 59.36
N MET A 3 10.01 -80.71 59.22
CA MET A 3 9.75 -79.93 57.98
C MET A 3 8.62 -80.51 57.11
N TRP A 4 7.47 -79.83 57.11
CA TRP A 4 6.79 -79.50 55.86
C TRP A 4 6.17 -78.10 55.93
N LYS A 5 6.39 -77.38 54.83
CA LYS A 5 6.18 -75.96 54.56
C LYS A 5 4.70 -75.57 54.54
N LEU A 6 4.35 -74.44 55.17
CA LEU A 6 3.16 -73.66 54.83
C LEU A 6 3.42 -72.92 53.53
N THR A 7 2.67 -73.24 52.48
CA THR A 7 2.55 -72.43 51.27
C THR A 7 1.39 -71.47 51.41
N GLY A 8 1.68 -70.17 51.40
CA GLY A 8 0.69 -69.13 51.18
C GLY A 8 0.45 -68.87 49.70
N MET A 9 -0.72 -68.33 49.38
CA MET A 9 -0.92 -67.44 48.24
C MET A 9 -1.96 -66.39 48.67
N ALA A 10 -1.46 -65.18 48.94
CA ALA A 10 -2.27 -64.00 49.19
C ALA A 10 -2.88 -63.53 47.87
N ALA A 11 -4.18 -63.27 47.87
CA ALA A 11 -4.90 -62.67 46.75
C ALA A 11 -4.48 -61.20 46.61
N LEU A 12 -3.76 -60.89 45.54
CA LEU A 12 -3.34 -59.54 45.18
C LEU A 12 -4.52 -58.84 44.50
N ALA A 13 -5.23 -57.98 45.22
CA ALA A 13 -6.23 -57.09 44.66
C ALA A 13 -5.52 -55.97 43.89
N ILE A 14 -5.50 -56.07 42.56
CA ILE A 14 -4.97 -55.02 41.67
C ILE A 14 -6.05 -53.93 41.58
N LEU A 15 -5.86 -52.86 42.33
CA LEU A 15 -6.64 -51.63 42.22
C LEU A 15 -6.11 -50.83 41.02
N THR A 16 -6.75 -50.97 39.87
CA THR A 16 -6.47 -50.16 38.68
C THR A 16 -6.96 -48.73 38.91
N ILE A 17 -6.05 -47.84 39.30
CA ILE A 17 -6.28 -46.40 39.31
C ILE A 17 -6.30 -45.94 37.84
N THR A 18 -7.49 -45.80 37.28
CA THR A 18 -7.70 -45.10 36.01
C THR A 18 -7.48 -43.61 36.24
N GLY A 19 -6.26 -43.15 35.97
CA GLY A 19 -5.95 -41.73 35.89
C GLY A 19 -6.71 -41.11 34.73
N VAL A 20 -7.86 -40.51 35.00
CA VAL A 20 -8.44 -39.52 34.10
C VAL A 20 -7.53 -38.30 34.11
N GLN A 21 -6.57 -38.26 33.19
CA GLN A 21 -5.95 -37.01 32.79
C GLN A 21 -7.04 -36.13 32.18
N SER A 22 -7.69 -35.35 33.02
CA SER A 22 -8.37 -34.14 32.60
C SER A 22 -7.29 -33.17 32.13
N CYS A 23 -6.85 -33.37 30.90
CA CYS A 23 -6.38 -32.26 30.09
C CYS A 23 -7.59 -31.34 29.99
N LYS A 24 -7.67 -30.35 30.88
CA LYS A 24 -8.35 -29.11 30.52
C LYS A 24 -7.59 -28.65 29.28
N LYS A 25 -8.16 -28.95 28.11
CA LYS A 25 -7.88 -28.20 26.89
C LYS A 25 -8.20 -26.77 27.30
N SER A 26 -7.17 -26.03 27.71
CA SER A 26 -7.31 -24.59 27.85
C SER A 26 -7.85 -24.13 26.52
N ALA A 27 -8.97 -23.43 26.58
CA ALA A 27 -9.60 -22.81 25.42
C ALA A 27 -8.78 -21.58 24.98
N ASP A 28 -7.46 -21.77 24.83
CA ASP A 28 -6.52 -20.80 24.26
C ASP A 28 -6.21 -21.14 22.79
N ALA A 29 -7.16 -21.81 22.12
CA ALA A 29 -7.15 -22.00 20.67
C ALA A 29 -7.74 -20.78 19.92
N ASN A 30 -7.67 -19.59 20.52
CA ASN A 30 -8.06 -18.30 19.93
C ASN A 30 -6.95 -17.23 20.06
N MET A 31 -5.71 -17.65 20.32
CA MET A 31 -4.52 -16.78 20.16
C MET A 31 -3.92 -16.82 18.74
N ASP A 32 -4.55 -17.54 17.81
CA ASP A 32 -4.34 -17.42 16.36
C ASP A 32 -5.21 -16.25 15.84
N ALA A 33 -4.76 -15.14 15.27
CA ALA A 33 -3.45 -14.60 15.00
C ALA A 33 -3.49 -13.08 15.28
N GLU A 34 -2.71 -12.58 16.24
CA GLU A 34 -2.43 -11.14 16.31
C GLU A 34 -1.37 -10.80 15.27
N ASN A 35 -1.79 -10.67 14.00
CA ASN A 35 -0.94 -10.21 12.92
C ASN A 35 -1.25 -8.76 12.53
N ILE A 36 -0.33 -8.16 11.79
CA ILE A 36 -0.42 -6.79 11.29
C ILE A 36 -0.67 -6.78 9.78
N THR A 37 -1.23 -7.85 9.23
CA THR A 37 -1.35 -8.07 7.79
C THR A 37 -2.12 -6.93 7.12
N SER A 38 -3.26 -6.51 7.68
CA SER A 38 -4.02 -5.36 7.18
C SER A 38 -3.21 -4.06 7.20
N ALA A 39 -2.35 -3.86 8.20
CA ALA A 39 -1.49 -2.67 8.27
C ALA A 39 -0.41 -2.67 7.18
N GLN A 40 0.24 -3.83 6.95
CA GLN A 40 1.25 -3.97 5.89
C GLN A 40 0.64 -3.83 4.49
N ASP A 41 -0.52 -4.44 4.27
CA ASP A 41 -1.22 -4.43 2.98
C ASP A 41 -1.78 -3.06 2.65
N PHE A 42 -2.39 -2.39 3.63
CA PHE A 42 -2.81 -1.00 3.49
C PHE A 42 -1.59 -0.12 3.16
N ALA A 43 -0.51 -0.20 3.96
CA ALA A 43 0.64 0.71 3.81
C ALA A 43 1.32 0.54 2.45
N THR A 44 1.44 -0.71 1.98
CA THR A 44 1.93 -1.02 0.63
C THR A 44 0.97 -0.47 -0.43
N SER A 45 -0.34 -0.75 -0.31
CA SER A 45 -1.33 -0.32 -1.31
C SER A 45 -1.38 1.19 -1.45
N GLU A 46 -1.46 1.91 -0.32
CA GLU A 46 -1.50 3.37 -0.32
C GLU A 46 -0.20 3.96 -0.88
N THR A 47 0.95 3.36 -0.57
CA THR A 47 2.25 3.76 -1.10
C THR A 47 2.36 3.57 -2.62
N GLU A 48 1.92 2.42 -3.15
CA GLU A 48 2.03 2.15 -4.58
C GLU A 48 1.01 2.93 -5.41
N PHE A 49 -0.23 3.08 -4.95
CA PHE A 49 -1.21 3.93 -5.63
C PHE A 49 -0.83 5.41 -5.59
N ALA A 50 -0.26 5.89 -4.48
CA ALA A 50 0.33 7.23 -4.43
C ALA A 50 1.46 7.39 -5.45
N GLY A 51 2.32 6.37 -5.62
CA GLY A 51 3.35 6.38 -6.65
C GLY A 51 2.81 6.43 -8.08
N ALA A 52 1.68 5.78 -8.37
CA ALA A 52 1.02 5.90 -9.67
C ALA A 52 0.42 7.30 -9.89
N PHE A 53 -0.12 7.90 -8.83
CA PHE A 53 -0.61 9.28 -8.84
C PHE A 53 0.52 10.27 -9.13
N ASP A 54 1.67 10.13 -8.45
CA ASP A 54 2.82 11.02 -8.61
C ASP A 54 3.29 11.11 -10.07
N ILE A 55 3.29 9.98 -10.79
CA ILE A 55 3.64 9.94 -12.22
C ILE A 55 2.68 10.81 -13.05
N SER A 56 1.38 10.66 -12.78
CA SER A 56 0.36 11.46 -13.47
C SER A 56 0.46 12.93 -13.10
N ASP A 57 0.67 13.28 -11.83
CA ASP A 57 0.81 14.67 -11.38
C ASP A 57 2.04 15.34 -12.03
N ASP A 58 3.19 14.68 -12.01
CA ASP A 58 4.43 15.19 -12.61
C ASP A 58 4.27 15.55 -14.10
N ILE A 59 3.67 14.65 -14.88
CA ILE A 59 3.41 14.86 -16.31
C ILE A 59 2.45 16.04 -16.50
N ASN A 60 1.33 16.03 -15.77
CA ASN A 60 0.25 16.98 -16.01
C ASN A 60 0.57 18.40 -15.53
N GLN A 61 1.40 18.57 -14.49
CA GLN A 61 1.91 19.89 -14.09
C GLN A 61 2.76 20.56 -15.18
N SER A 62 3.27 19.79 -16.14
CA SER A 62 3.99 20.30 -17.30
C SER A 62 3.13 20.44 -18.57
N ASP A 63 1.80 20.31 -18.48
CA ASP A 63 0.88 20.15 -19.63
C ASP A 63 1.32 18.99 -20.56
N GLY A 64 1.87 17.92 -19.98
CA GLY A 64 2.44 16.78 -20.72
C GLY A 64 3.70 17.13 -21.54
N LYS A 65 4.24 18.34 -21.38
CA LYS A 65 5.49 18.77 -22.03
C LYS A 65 6.65 18.41 -21.11
N ILE A 66 7.03 17.13 -21.13
CA ILE A 66 8.25 16.65 -20.47
C ILE A 66 9.46 17.26 -21.20
N LYS A 67 9.93 18.43 -20.74
CA LYS A 67 11.08 19.10 -21.37
C LYS A 67 12.37 18.34 -21.04
N LYS A 68 13.27 18.22 -22.01
CA LYS A 68 14.64 17.75 -21.78
C LYS A 68 15.32 18.71 -20.79
N GLY A 69 15.50 18.29 -19.54
CA GLY A 69 16.00 19.12 -18.44
C GLY A 69 14.94 19.61 -17.42
N ALA A 70 13.67 19.23 -17.58
CA ALA A 70 12.67 19.41 -16.54
C ALA A 70 12.98 18.49 -15.33
N SER A 71 12.67 19.00 -14.14
CA SER A 71 12.65 18.22 -12.91
C SER A 71 11.46 17.26 -12.95
N THR A 72 11.69 16.04 -13.42
CA THR A 72 10.68 14.98 -13.58
C THR A 72 11.08 13.72 -12.83
N ILE A 73 10.10 12.98 -12.34
CA ILE A 73 10.32 11.63 -11.79
C ILE A 73 10.29 10.54 -12.86
N LEU A 74 9.91 10.88 -14.10
CA LEU A 74 9.95 9.93 -15.21
C LEU A 74 11.39 9.66 -15.67
N PRO A 75 11.80 8.38 -15.73
CA PRO A 75 13.13 8.03 -16.22
C PRO A 75 13.20 8.09 -17.76
N SER A 76 14.41 8.29 -18.29
CA SER A 76 14.65 8.38 -19.74
C SER A 76 14.33 7.11 -20.52
N GLY A 77 14.16 5.97 -19.84
CA GLY A 77 13.78 4.69 -20.46
C GLY A 77 12.28 4.46 -20.56
N ALA A 78 11.44 5.32 -19.97
CA ALA A 78 10.00 5.21 -20.10
C ALA A 78 9.54 5.82 -21.44
N VAL A 79 8.59 5.17 -22.09
CA VAL A 79 8.02 5.63 -23.37
C VAL A 79 6.69 6.32 -23.08
N PHE A 80 6.64 7.62 -23.35
CA PHE A 80 5.44 8.43 -23.24
C PHE A 80 4.75 8.52 -24.60
N THR A 81 3.47 8.17 -24.66
CA THR A 81 2.69 8.15 -25.92
C THR A 81 1.40 8.94 -25.76
N TRP A 82 1.21 9.96 -26.60
CA TRP A 82 -0.09 10.63 -26.74
C TRP A 82 -1.05 9.76 -27.54
N ILE A 83 -2.25 9.56 -27.00
CA ILE A 83 -3.37 8.88 -27.67
C ILE A 83 -4.35 9.94 -28.18
N ASP A 84 -4.63 10.95 -27.34
CA ASP A 84 -5.36 12.17 -27.70
C ASP A 84 -4.64 13.40 -27.14
N THR A 85 -4.60 14.49 -27.91
CA THR A 85 -3.91 15.74 -27.59
C THR A 85 -4.82 16.97 -27.58
N SER A 86 -6.10 16.82 -27.91
CA SER A 86 -7.03 17.91 -28.08
C SER A 86 -7.93 18.08 -26.85
N PHE A 87 -8.30 19.32 -26.55
CA PHE A 87 -9.33 19.65 -25.57
C PHE A 87 -10.56 20.28 -26.24
N ILE A 88 -10.57 20.38 -27.58
CA ILE A 88 -11.51 21.20 -28.34
C ILE A 88 -12.72 20.37 -28.82
N ASP A 89 -12.54 19.07 -28.98
CA ASP A 89 -13.52 18.01 -29.21
C ASP A 89 -14.41 17.73 -27.99
N GLY A 90 -13.94 18.02 -26.78
CA GLY A 90 -14.74 17.99 -25.56
C GLY A 90 -14.72 16.67 -24.78
N ASP A 91 -13.86 15.72 -25.16
CA ASP A 91 -13.56 14.48 -24.42
C ASP A 91 -12.21 14.55 -23.67
N GLY A 92 -11.38 15.54 -23.97
CA GLY A 92 -10.13 15.80 -23.26
C GLY A 92 -8.95 15.04 -23.86
N ILE A 93 -7.83 15.00 -23.15
CA ILE A 93 -6.60 14.35 -23.65
C ILE A 93 -6.41 12.97 -23.02
N GLU A 94 -5.67 12.12 -23.73
CA GLU A 94 -5.33 10.76 -23.29
C GLU A 94 -3.86 10.46 -23.61
N TYR A 95 -3.16 9.83 -22.68
CA TYR A 95 -1.80 9.35 -22.89
C TYR A 95 -1.51 8.07 -22.10
N SER A 96 -0.45 7.38 -22.50
CA SER A 96 0.09 6.24 -21.77
C SER A 96 1.57 6.40 -21.48
N VAL A 97 2.01 5.75 -20.41
CA VAL A 97 3.42 5.66 -20.01
C VAL A 97 3.81 4.19 -19.89
N ASP A 98 4.69 3.75 -20.78
CA ASP A 98 5.23 2.39 -20.80
C ASP A 98 6.62 2.35 -20.13
N PHE A 99 6.73 1.59 -19.05
CA PHE A 99 7.97 1.40 -18.29
C PHE A 99 8.76 0.16 -18.76
N GLY A 100 8.31 -0.49 -19.83
CA GLY A 100 8.82 -1.76 -20.32
C GLY A 100 8.32 -2.96 -19.51
N PRO A 101 8.57 -4.19 -19.97
CA PRO A 101 8.11 -5.39 -19.29
C PRO A 101 8.78 -5.59 -17.92
N LEU A 102 8.10 -6.31 -17.03
CA LEU A 102 8.69 -6.77 -15.77
C LEU A 102 9.91 -7.66 -16.06
N LYS A 103 11.06 -7.34 -15.46
CA LYS A 103 12.30 -8.09 -15.67
C LYS A 103 12.36 -9.32 -14.77
N THR A 104 13.11 -10.34 -15.21
CA THR A 104 13.32 -11.57 -14.46
C THR A 104 14.44 -11.46 -13.41
N THR A 105 15.35 -10.50 -13.57
CA THR A 105 16.47 -10.24 -12.66
C THR A 105 16.26 -8.94 -11.88
N THR A 106 16.78 -8.89 -10.65
CA THR A 106 16.76 -7.69 -9.82
C THR A 106 17.77 -6.65 -10.34
N PRO A 107 17.39 -5.37 -10.47
CA PRO A 107 16.07 -4.83 -10.18
C PRO A 107 15.04 -5.13 -11.29
N LYS A 108 13.83 -5.54 -10.89
CA LYS A 108 12.80 -6.10 -11.77
C LYS A 108 12.03 -5.07 -12.62
N GLY A 109 12.49 -3.83 -12.70
CA GLY A 109 11.83 -2.75 -13.44
C GLY A 109 12.78 -1.62 -13.84
N LEU A 110 12.20 -0.49 -14.21
CA LEU A 110 12.90 0.74 -14.54
C LEU A 110 12.92 1.68 -13.31
N LEU A 111 14.11 2.09 -12.89
CA LEU A 111 14.28 3.02 -11.77
C LEU A 111 13.78 4.41 -12.17
N CYS A 112 12.84 4.96 -11.39
CA CYS A 112 12.28 6.29 -11.56
C CYS A 112 12.92 7.29 -10.58
N GLY A 113 12.74 8.60 -10.84
CA GLY A 113 13.34 9.68 -10.05
C GLY A 113 12.84 9.78 -8.60
N ASP A 114 11.68 9.21 -8.30
CA ASP A 114 11.14 9.05 -6.95
C ASP A 114 11.75 7.86 -6.17
N GLY A 115 12.66 7.13 -6.81
CA GLY A 115 13.35 5.98 -6.25
C GLY A 115 12.56 4.67 -6.30
N LYS A 116 11.37 4.64 -6.90
CA LYS A 116 10.61 3.41 -7.16
C LYS A 116 11.06 2.76 -8.47
N TYR A 117 10.87 1.45 -8.57
CA TYR A 117 10.98 0.72 -9.82
C TYR A 117 9.59 0.46 -10.39
N ARG A 118 9.43 0.67 -11.70
CA ARG A 118 8.15 0.46 -12.40
C ARG A 118 8.32 -0.44 -13.62
N ALA A 119 7.25 -1.12 -14.01
CA ALA A 119 7.14 -1.93 -15.23
C ALA A 119 5.68 -1.93 -15.71
N GLY A 120 5.42 -2.35 -16.95
CA GLY A 120 4.11 -2.33 -17.58
C GLY A 120 3.67 -0.93 -17.99
N ILE A 121 2.37 -0.77 -18.28
CA ILE A 121 1.83 0.46 -18.86
C ILE A 121 0.78 1.07 -17.94
N LEU A 122 0.85 2.40 -17.75
CA LEU A 122 -0.15 3.20 -17.04
C LEU A 122 -0.86 4.11 -18.05
N HIS A 123 -2.20 4.16 -17.99
CA HIS A 123 -3.01 5.02 -18.85
C HIS A 123 -3.60 6.19 -18.08
N VAL A 124 -3.67 7.35 -18.70
CA VAL A 124 -4.21 8.57 -18.09
C VAL A 124 -5.09 9.32 -19.06
N THR A 125 -6.29 9.70 -18.59
CA THR A 125 -7.15 10.67 -19.29
C THR A 125 -7.26 11.95 -18.47
N VAL A 126 -7.42 13.09 -19.14
CA VAL A 126 -7.53 14.41 -18.51
C VAL A 126 -8.62 15.21 -19.23
N SER A 127 -9.68 15.53 -18.52
CA SER A 127 -10.90 16.16 -19.10
C SER A 127 -10.75 17.63 -19.51
N ALA A 128 -9.82 18.37 -18.90
CA ALA A 128 -9.58 19.79 -19.16
C ALA A 128 -8.13 20.16 -18.78
N ARG A 129 -7.71 21.40 -19.04
CA ARG A 129 -6.36 21.87 -18.62
C ARG A 129 -6.13 21.60 -17.13
N TYR A 130 -5.04 20.91 -16.81
CA TYR A 130 -4.82 20.27 -15.51
C TYR A 130 -5.01 21.18 -14.28
N LEU A 131 -4.63 22.46 -14.40
CA LEU A 131 -4.72 23.43 -13.30
C LEU A 131 -6.11 24.04 -13.12
N ASN A 132 -7.05 23.79 -14.04
CA ASN A 132 -8.42 24.29 -13.90
C ASN A 132 -9.15 23.52 -12.80
N ILE A 133 -9.80 24.26 -11.89
CA ILE A 133 -10.71 23.68 -10.90
C ILE A 133 -11.86 22.97 -11.63
N GLY A 134 -12.21 21.78 -11.16
CA GLY A 134 -13.19 20.88 -11.79
C GLY A 134 -12.59 19.90 -12.79
N THR A 135 -11.30 20.03 -13.14
CA THR A 135 -10.63 19.04 -13.99
C THR A 135 -10.62 17.68 -13.32
N VAL A 136 -11.09 16.67 -14.05
CA VAL A 136 -11.00 15.26 -13.70
C VAL A 136 -9.87 14.60 -14.48
N VAL A 137 -9.02 13.88 -13.76
CA VAL A 137 -7.97 13.00 -14.29
C VAL A 137 -8.27 11.57 -13.87
N ALA A 138 -8.28 10.63 -14.80
CA ALA A 138 -8.39 9.21 -14.48
C ALA A 138 -7.05 8.51 -14.73
N VAL A 139 -6.46 7.94 -13.67
CA VAL A 139 -5.24 7.13 -13.77
C VAL A 139 -5.64 5.67 -13.68
N THR A 140 -5.36 4.88 -14.72
CA THR A 140 -5.82 3.50 -14.84
C THR A 140 -4.65 2.54 -15.01
N ALA A 141 -4.56 1.57 -14.09
CA ALA A 141 -3.72 0.40 -14.21
C ALA A 141 -4.60 -0.77 -14.69
N ALA A 142 -4.64 -1.00 -16.00
CA ALA A 142 -5.43 -2.07 -16.58
C ALA A 142 -4.74 -3.43 -16.39
N ASP A 143 -5.52 -4.50 -16.20
CA ASP A 143 -4.95 -5.84 -15.98
C ASP A 143 -4.14 -6.35 -17.18
N ALA A 144 -4.55 -6.00 -18.40
CA ALA A 144 -3.89 -6.42 -19.63
C ALA A 144 -2.48 -5.83 -19.75
N ASP A 145 -2.26 -4.65 -19.17
CA ASP A 145 -1.02 -3.87 -19.29
C ASP A 145 0.00 -4.17 -18.18
N LYS A 146 -0.41 -4.98 -17.20
CA LYS A 146 0.46 -5.51 -16.14
C LYS A 146 1.35 -4.43 -15.54
N TYR A 147 0.76 -3.32 -15.09
CA TYR A 147 1.49 -2.26 -14.41
C TYR A 147 2.00 -2.73 -13.05
N TYR A 148 3.30 -2.58 -12.80
CA TYR A 148 3.97 -2.91 -11.54
C TYR A 148 4.67 -1.68 -10.95
N SER A 149 4.69 -1.61 -9.62
CA SER A 149 5.50 -0.65 -8.87
C SER A 149 6.09 -1.32 -7.61
N GLY A 150 7.22 -0.82 -7.11
CA GLY A 150 7.86 -1.32 -5.90
C GLY A 150 9.32 -0.88 -5.73
N ASP A 151 10.11 -1.66 -4.99
CA ASP A 151 11.50 -1.36 -4.62
C ASP A 151 12.55 -1.99 -5.56
N GLY A 152 12.10 -2.67 -6.62
CA GLY A 152 12.94 -3.38 -7.59
C GLY A 152 13.24 -4.83 -7.22
N VAL A 153 13.04 -5.24 -5.97
CA VAL A 153 13.09 -6.63 -5.50
C VAL A 153 11.66 -7.15 -5.32
N ASN A 154 10.89 -6.44 -4.51
CA ASN A 154 9.48 -6.59 -4.27
C ASN A 154 8.74 -5.69 -5.26
N MET A 155 8.04 -6.31 -6.19
CA MET A 155 7.20 -5.63 -7.16
C MET A 155 5.75 -6.03 -6.90
N PHE A 156 4.84 -5.09 -7.09
CA PHE A 156 3.42 -5.31 -6.90
C PHE A 156 2.67 -4.93 -8.17
N GLN A 157 1.85 -5.84 -8.69
CA GLN A 157 0.95 -5.53 -9.80
C GLN A 157 -0.19 -4.69 -9.25
N LEU A 158 -0.43 -3.53 -9.86
CA LEU A 158 -1.57 -2.68 -9.54
C LEU A 158 -2.67 -2.90 -10.57
N GLN A 159 -3.90 -2.90 -10.08
CA GLN A 159 -5.10 -2.93 -10.91
C GLN A 159 -6.13 -1.96 -10.32
N GLY A 160 -6.84 -1.22 -11.18
CA GLY A 160 -7.90 -0.31 -10.78
C GLY A 160 -7.72 1.10 -11.33
N THR A 161 -8.63 1.99 -10.92
CA THR A 161 -8.70 3.37 -11.43
C THR A 161 -8.76 4.36 -10.27
N MET A 162 -7.95 5.41 -10.38
CA MET A 162 -8.00 6.58 -9.52
C MET A 162 -8.67 7.72 -10.29
N ALA A 163 -9.81 8.20 -9.81
CA ALA A 163 -10.46 9.41 -10.30
C ALA A 163 -10.03 10.59 -9.44
N ILE A 164 -9.27 11.51 -10.02
CA ILE A 164 -8.69 12.67 -9.36
C ILE A 164 -9.45 13.91 -9.84
N THR A 165 -10.05 14.66 -8.92
CA THR A 165 -10.75 15.91 -9.23
C THR A 165 -10.01 17.07 -8.59
N ARG A 166 -9.65 18.09 -9.37
CA ARG A 166 -9.11 19.33 -8.82
C ARG A 166 -10.20 20.13 -8.14
N THR A 167 -10.18 20.20 -6.81
CA THR A 167 -11.19 20.91 -6.00
C THR A 167 -10.74 22.31 -5.60
N GLY A 168 -9.43 22.59 -5.66
CA GLY A 168 -8.86 23.92 -5.43
C GLY A 168 -7.54 24.11 -6.17
N ALA A 169 -6.95 25.31 -6.00
CA ALA A 169 -5.64 25.61 -6.59
C ALA A 169 -4.56 24.63 -6.12
N GLU A 170 -4.57 24.31 -4.83
CA GLU A 170 -3.59 23.46 -4.16
C GLU A 170 -4.22 22.18 -3.58
N GLU A 171 -5.43 21.85 -4.01
CA GLU A 171 -6.21 20.76 -3.44
C GLU A 171 -6.86 19.91 -4.53
N ILE A 172 -6.75 18.60 -4.36
CA ILE A 172 -7.39 17.59 -5.20
C ILE A 172 -8.10 16.57 -4.31
N THR A 173 -9.18 15.99 -4.83
CA THR A 173 -9.84 14.81 -4.27
C THR A 173 -9.51 13.61 -5.13
N VAL A 174 -9.09 12.50 -4.51
CA VAL A 174 -8.76 11.24 -5.19
C VAL A 174 -9.73 10.16 -4.72
N VAL A 175 -10.46 9.57 -5.65
CA VAL A 175 -11.34 8.44 -5.40
C VAL A 175 -10.74 7.20 -6.06
N ILE A 176 -10.48 6.17 -5.26
CA ILE A 176 -9.94 4.90 -5.74
C ILE A 176 -11.05 3.87 -5.70
N GLN A 177 -11.37 3.29 -6.86
CA GLN A 177 -12.36 2.24 -6.99
C GLN A 177 -11.72 0.96 -7.47
N ASN A 178 -12.09 -0.16 -6.85
CA ASN A 178 -11.60 -1.50 -7.18
C ASN A 178 -10.07 -1.59 -7.20
N GLY A 179 -9.39 -0.83 -6.34
CA GLY A 179 -7.94 -0.89 -6.23
C GLY A 179 -7.51 -2.27 -5.73
N LYS A 180 -6.60 -2.90 -6.46
CA LYS A 180 -6.06 -4.22 -6.13
C LYS A 180 -4.55 -4.21 -6.32
N VAL A 181 -3.87 -4.82 -5.35
CA VAL A 181 -2.43 -4.98 -5.33
C VAL A 181 -2.13 -6.47 -5.23
N THR A 182 -1.32 -6.97 -6.15
CA THR A 182 -0.92 -8.39 -6.20
C THR A 182 0.59 -8.49 -6.07
N ASP A 183 1.08 -9.23 -5.08
CA ASP A 183 2.52 -9.44 -4.92
C ASP A 183 3.07 -10.52 -5.87
N MET A 184 4.39 -10.67 -5.89
CA MET A 184 5.06 -11.67 -6.75
C MET A 184 4.74 -13.13 -6.38
N ASN A 185 4.07 -13.39 -5.25
CA ASN A 185 3.59 -14.72 -4.86
C ASN A 185 2.10 -14.93 -5.20
N ASN A 186 1.50 -14.00 -5.96
CA ASN A 186 0.08 -13.96 -6.30
C ASN A 186 -0.87 -13.78 -5.10
N LEU A 187 -0.39 -13.24 -3.98
CA LEU A 187 -1.26 -12.83 -2.89
C LEU A 187 -1.84 -11.45 -3.20
N THR A 188 -3.13 -11.29 -2.97
CA THR A 188 -3.88 -10.10 -3.40
C THR A 188 -4.49 -9.36 -2.21
N ALA A 189 -4.30 -8.06 -2.14
CA ALA A 189 -5.05 -7.17 -1.26
C ALA A 189 -5.87 -6.19 -2.10
N THR A 190 -7.02 -5.76 -1.57
CA THR A 190 -7.84 -4.71 -2.18
C THR A 190 -7.88 -3.47 -1.29
N PHE A 191 -8.12 -2.34 -1.95
CA PHE A 191 -8.05 -1.01 -1.37
C PHE A 191 -8.95 -0.06 -2.15
N GLN A 192 -9.84 0.63 -1.45
CA GLN A 192 -10.71 1.65 -2.02
C GLN A 192 -10.99 2.75 -1.00
N GLY A 193 -11.32 3.94 -1.48
CA GLY A 193 -11.69 5.05 -0.61
C GLY A 193 -11.56 6.41 -1.28
N THR A 194 -11.80 7.44 -0.49
CA THR A 194 -11.70 8.83 -0.90
C THR A 194 -10.64 9.53 -0.07
N LYS A 195 -9.76 10.26 -0.75
CA LYS A 195 -8.68 11.04 -0.14
C LYS A 195 -8.76 12.48 -0.59
N VAL A 196 -8.37 13.40 0.28
CA VAL A 196 -8.06 14.78 -0.06
C VAL A 196 -6.57 14.95 0.06
N ILE A 197 -5.95 15.42 -1.03
CA ILE A 197 -4.53 15.71 -1.10
C ILE A 197 -4.37 17.21 -1.25
N LYS A 198 -3.63 17.81 -0.32
CA LYS A 198 -3.34 19.25 -0.31
C LYS A 198 -1.84 19.46 -0.46
N ARG A 199 -1.42 20.24 -1.47
CA ARG A 199 -0.03 20.69 -1.58
C ARG A 199 0.23 21.80 -0.57
N ILE A 200 1.28 21.64 0.23
CA ILE A 200 1.64 22.56 1.32
C ILE A 200 3.00 23.25 1.10
N ALA A 201 3.81 22.76 0.15
CA ALA A 201 5.07 23.38 -0.25
C ALA A 201 5.43 23.01 -1.70
N GLY A 202 6.36 23.76 -2.29
CA GLY A 202 7.00 23.44 -3.58
C GLY A 202 6.34 24.02 -4.83
N GLY A 203 5.08 24.50 -4.75
CA GLY A 203 4.30 24.95 -5.90
C GLY A 203 4.82 26.11 -6.76
N SER A 204 5.96 26.71 -6.42
CA SER A 204 6.68 27.65 -7.27
C SER A 204 7.66 26.99 -8.24
N THR A 205 7.94 25.69 -8.07
CA THR A 205 8.88 24.92 -8.88
C THR A 205 8.10 24.16 -9.96
N PRO A 206 8.54 24.17 -11.25
CA PRO A 206 7.91 23.34 -12.27
C PRO A 206 8.08 21.84 -11.99
N GLY A 207 6.99 21.06 -12.15
CA GLY A 207 6.96 19.63 -11.82
C GLY A 207 6.64 19.38 -10.35
N ILE A 208 6.78 18.14 -9.89
CA ILE A 208 6.46 17.78 -8.49
C ILE A 208 7.69 17.73 -7.58
N LEU A 209 8.92 17.81 -8.11
CA LEU A 209 10.12 17.72 -7.28
C LEU A 209 10.22 18.93 -6.33
N GLY A 210 10.35 18.63 -5.04
CA GLY A 210 10.32 19.61 -3.95
C GLY A 210 8.93 19.84 -3.35
N ASP A 211 7.87 19.28 -3.95
CA ASP A 211 6.52 19.40 -3.42
C ASP A 211 6.36 18.58 -2.13
N GLN A 212 5.53 19.11 -1.24
CA GLN A 212 5.08 18.41 -0.05
C GLN A 212 3.57 18.38 -0.03
N TYR A 213 3.01 17.22 0.31
CA TYR A 213 1.58 16.99 0.32
C TYR A 213 1.11 16.46 1.66
N GLU A 214 -0.01 16.99 2.13
CA GLU A 214 -0.80 16.43 3.21
C GLU A 214 -1.96 15.61 2.64
N VAL A 215 -2.13 14.39 3.13
CA VAL A 215 -3.20 13.49 2.71
C VAL A 215 -4.10 13.19 3.89
N THR A 216 -5.41 13.33 3.68
CA THR A 216 -6.45 12.88 4.60
C THR A 216 -7.46 12.01 3.84
N GLY A 217 -8.25 11.22 4.55
CA GLY A 217 -9.22 10.35 3.89
C GLY A 217 -9.57 9.11 4.69
N SER A 218 -10.44 8.31 4.10
CA SER A 218 -10.91 7.06 4.68
C SER A 218 -11.41 6.11 3.58
N GLY A 219 -11.54 4.84 3.93
CA GLY A 219 -12.07 3.83 3.02
C GLY A 219 -12.07 2.44 3.61
N SER A 220 -12.00 1.46 2.73
CA SER A 220 -12.05 0.04 3.09
C SER A 220 -11.23 -0.82 2.12
N GLY A 221 -11.10 -2.10 2.45
CA GLY A 221 -10.43 -3.07 1.61
C GLY A 221 -10.54 -4.48 2.19
N VAL A 222 -9.86 -5.41 1.52
CA VAL A 222 -9.68 -6.79 1.95
C VAL A 222 -8.18 -7.08 1.95
N ASN A 223 -7.65 -7.55 3.07
CA ASN A 223 -6.22 -7.89 3.14
C ASN A 223 -5.92 -9.21 2.40
N ARG A 224 -4.65 -9.58 2.29
CA ARG A 224 -4.20 -10.80 1.60
C ARG A 224 -4.67 -12.11 2.23
N GLU A 225 -5.14 -12.07 3.47
CA GLU A 225 -5.69 -13.21 4.20
C GLU A 225 -7.22 -13.32 4.06
N GLY A 226 -7.86 -12.36 3.37
CA GLY A 226 -9.31 -12.35 3.15
C GLY A 226 -10.10 -11.58 4.21
N ASP A 227 -9.43 -10.90 5.15
CA ASP A 227 -10.12 -10.09 6.16
C ASP A 227 -10.50 -8.72 5.61
N ASN A 228 -11.79 -8.41 5.73
CA ASN A 228 -12.31 -7.07 5.45
C ASN A 228 -11.81 -6.09 6.52
N TYR A 229 -11.37 -4.91 6.08
CA TYR A 229 -10.96 -3.83 6.97
C TYR A 229 -11.48 -2.48 6.49
N THR A 230 -11.63 -1.55 7.43
CA THR A 230 -11.79 -0.11 7.16
C THR A 230 -10.54 0.64 7.58
N TRP A 231 -10.27 1.78 6.98
CA TRP A 231 -9.14 2.62 7.34
C TRP A 231 -9.55 4.10 7.38
N GLN A 232 -8.90 4.86 8.25
CA GLN A 232 -9.09 6.31 8.37
C GLN A 232 -7.76 6.96 8.74
N ILE A 233 -7.40 8.02 8.02
CA ILE A 233 -6.27 8.87 8.38
C ILE A 233 -6.71 9.75 9.56
N THR A 234 -6.10 9.54 10.72
CA THR A 234 -6.43 10.26 11.98
C THR A 234 -5.45 11.39 12.25
N THR A 235 -4.23 11.30 11.71
CA THR A 235 -3.28 12.40 11.60
C THR A 235 -2.84 12.48 10.15
N PRO A 236 -2.93 13.65 9.47
CA PRO A 236 -2.61 13.77 8.04
C PRO A 236 -1.29 13.11 7.68
N LEU A 237 -1.28 12.36 6.58
CA LEU A 237 -0.05 11.78 6.07
C LEU A 237 0.76 12.85 5.36
N LEU A 238 2.06 12.92 5.63
CA LEU A 238 2.97 13.83 4.95
C LEU A 238 3.79 13.05 3.91
N LYS A 239 3.69 13.46 2.65
CA LYS A 239 4.56 12.97 1.57
C LYS A 239 5.49 14.08 1.09
N ARG A 240 6.76 13.76 0.90
CA ARG A 240 7.79 14.70 0.41
C ARG A 240 8.39 14.18 -0.89
N ILE A 241 8.27 14.94 -1.96
CA ILE A 241 8.80 14.57 -3.26
C ILE A 241 10.23 15.08 -3.41
N GLU A 242 11.15 14.45 -2.68
CA GLU A 242 12.57 14.75 -2.77
C GLU A 242 13.40 13.46 -2.87
N ALA A 243 14.63 13.59 -3.34
CA ALA A 243 15.52 12.46 -3.56
C ALA A 243 15.71 11.67 -2.25
N GLY A 244 15.35 10.38 -2.28
CA GLY A 244 15.42 9.48 -1.13
C GLY A 244 14.18 9.49 -0.22
N CYS A 245 13.22 10.40 -0.42
CA CYS A 245 12.02 10.50 0.43
C CYS A 245 10.70 10.18 -0.29
N ALA A 246 10.64 10.37 -1.61
CA ALA A 246 9.40 10.28 -2.38
C ALA A 246 8.72 8.88 -2.40
N ARG A 247 9.44 7.83 -1.98
CA ARG A 247 8.97 6.44 -2.04
C ARG A 247 7.71 6.16 -1.23
N THR A 248 7.50 6.82 -0.10
CA THR A 248 6.34 6.62 0.79
C THR A 248 6.10 7.86 1.66
N PHE A 249 5.19 7.77 2.62
CA PHE A 249 4.89 8.83 3.57
C PHE A 249 5.96 8.89 4.67
N VAL A 250 6.22 10.10 5.15
CA VAL A 250 7.27 10.40 6.14
C VAL A 250 6.68 10.53 7.54
N LYS A 251 5.39 10.88 7.65
CA LYS A 251 4.67 11.08 8.91
C LYS A 251 3.18 10.82 8.71
N GLY A 252 2.49 10.64 9.83
CA GLY A 252 1.04 10.55 9.91
C GLY A 252 0.57 9.24 10.50
N ILE A 253 -0.70 9.20 10.90
CA ILE A 253 -1.28 8.07 11.65
C ILE A 253 -2.57 7.64 10.98
N ILE A 254 -2.68 6.32 10.81
CA ILE A 254 -3.85 5.67 10.23
C ILE A 254 -4.42 4.71 11.25
N GLU A 255 -5.73 4.77 11.44
CA GLU A 255 -6.46 3.76 12.18
C GLU A 255 -7.07 2.76 11.18
N ILE A 256 -6.84 1.48 11.43
CA ILE A 256 -7.37 0.36 10.63
C ILE A 256 -8.24 -0.48 11.55
N LYS A 257 -9.44 -0.84 11.09
CA LYS A 257 -10.33 -1.73 11.83
C LYS A 257 -10.62 -2.98 11.01
N ASN A 258 -10.12 -4.12 11.47
CA ASN A 258 -10.49 -5.43 10.92
C ASN A 258 -11.91 -5.78 11.38
N ILE A 259 -12.78 -6.06 10.41
CA ILE A 259 -14.21 -6.28 10.65
C ILE A 259 -14.44 -7.65 11.29
N SER A 260 -13.92 -8.72 10.69
CA SER A 260 -14.11 -10.10 11.15
C SER A 260 -13.61 -10.31 12.58
N ALA A 261 -12.43 -9.77 12.89
CA ALA A 261 -11.82 -9.88 14.20
C ALA A 261 -12.27 -8.80 15.20
N ASN A 262 -13.10 -7.83 14.77
CA ASN A 262 -13.47 -6.62 15.50
C ASN A 262 -12.27 -5.96 16.22
N ARG A 263 -11.18 -5.75 15.46
CA ARG A 263 -9.88 -5.37 16.02
C ARG A 263 -9.40 -4.06 15.39
N SER A 264 -8.95 -3.11 16.22
CA SER A 264 -8.29 -1.89 15.74
C SER A 264 -6.77 -2.04 15.75
N LEU A 265 -6.15 -1.50 14.70
CA LEU A 265 -4.72 -1.30 14.56
C LEU A 265 -4.44 0.18 14.31
N LYS A 266 -3.28 0.66 14.73
CA LYS A 266 -2.76 1.97 14.30
C LYS A 266 -1.47 1.77 13.53
N VAL A 267 -1.30 2.54 12.45
CA VAL A 267 -0.04 2.60 11.68
C VAL A 267 0.51 4.01 11.82
N ASP A 268 1.69 4.12 12.40
CA ASP A 268 2.45 5.36 12.55
C ASP A 268 3.63 5.35 11.56
N PHE A 269 3.64 6.31 10.63
CA PHE A 269 4.69 6.46 9.62
C PHE A 269 5.94 7.21 10.12
N ASP A 270 5.94 7.73 11.35
CA ASP A 270 7.10 8.38 11.98
C ASP A 270 7.32 7.86 13.42
N PRO A 271 7.61 6.55 13.58
CA PRO A 271 7.60 5.92 14.90
C PRO A 271 8.68 6.45 15.87
N PHE A 272 9.65 7.19 15.36
CA PHE A 272 10.72 7.83 16.14
C PHE A 272 10.57 9.34 16.26
N GLY A 273 9.53 9.94 15.67
CA GLY A 273 9.23 11.38 15.72
C GLY A 273 10.30 12.26 15.04
N ASN A 274 11.13 11.69 14.18
CA ASN A 274 12.25 12.39 13.54
C ASN A 274 11.93 12.83 12.10
N GLY A 275 10.85 12.33 11.50
CA GLY A 275 10.49 12.60 10.12
C GLY A 275 11.54 12.13 9.12
N ALA A 276 12.16 10.98 9.39
CA ALA A 276 13.18 10.40 8.54
C ALA A 276 12.59 9.75 7.28
N CYS A 277 13.33 9.85 6.17
CA CYS A 277 12.99 9.24 4.89
C CYS A 277 13.46 7.77 4.84
N ASP A 278 13.12 6.97 5.84
CA ASP A 278 13.68 5.61 6.03
C ASP A 278 12.70 4.48 5.67
N ARG A 279 11.45 4.82 5.31
CA ARG A 279 10.35 3.91 5.01
C ARG A 279 9.94 3.03 6.20
N THR A 280 10.16 3.50 7.43
CA THR A 280 9.83 2.76 8.63
C THR A 280 8.45 3.17 9.12
N ALA A 281 7.59 2.18 9.38
CA ALA A 281 6.32 2.37 10.04
C ALA A 281 6.19 1.46 11.26
N LYS A 282 5.32 1.82 12.20
CA LYS A 282 5.00 1.02 13.38
C LYS A 282 3.52 0.71 13.42
N ALA A 283 3.19 -0.58 13.42
CA ALA A 283 1.86 -1.08 13.66
C ALA A 283 1.66 -1.32 15.17
N ILE A 284 0.56 -0.81 15.72
CA ILE A 284 0.17 -0.97 17.11
C ILE A 284 -1.13 -1.77 17.15
N ILE A 285 -1.13 -2.88 17.90
CA ILE A 285 -2.24 -3.83 18.03
C ILE A 285 -2.35 -4.22 19.50
N GLY A 286 -3.38 -3.71 20.19
CA GLY A 286 -3.48 -3.85 21.64
C GLY A 286 -2.26 -3.26 22.35
N THR A 287 -1.50 -4.10 23.07
CA THR A 287 -0.25 -3.71 23.74
C THR A 287 1.00 -4.01 22.93
N ARG A 288 0.87 -4.62 21.74
CA ARG A 288 2.00 -4.99 20.90
C ARG A 288 2.31 -3.88 19.90
N GLU A 289 3.60 -3.65 19.71
CA GLU A 289 4.13 -2.74 18.71
C GLU A 289 5.08 -3.50 17.79
N ILE A 290 4.88 -3.37 16.47
CA ILE A 290 5.69 -4.05 15.46
C ILE A 290 6.17 -3.00 14.46
N ILE A 291 7.48 -2.82 14.39
CA ILE A 291 8.14 -1.98 13.39
C ILE A 291 8.33 -2.78 12.11
N PHE A 292 8.01 -2.19 10.97
CA PHE A 292 8.19 -2.79 9.66
C PHE A 292 8.61 -1.75 8.61
N THR A 293 9.27 -2.21 7.56
CA THR A 293 9.56 -1.37 6.39
C THR A 293 8.37 -1.37 5.46
N VAL A 294 7.86 -0.18 5.12
CA VAL A 294 6.87 0.03 4.07
C VAL A 294 7.53 -0.31 2.73
N ARG A 295 6.91 -1.25 2.01
CA ARG A 295 7.43 -1.76 0.73
C ARG A 295 7.06 -0.84 -0.42
#